data_AF-A0A267EB71-F1
#
_entry.id   AF-A0A267EB71-F1
#
_cell.length_a   1.000
_cell.length_b   1.000
_cell.length_c   1.000
_cell.angle_alpha   90.00
_cell.angle_beta   90.00
_cell.angle_gamma   90.00
#
_symmetry.space_group_name_H-M   'P 1'
#
loop_
_entity.id
_entity.type
_entity.pdbx_description
1 polymer ?
#
loop_
_entity_poly.entity_id
_entity_poly.type
_entity_poly.pdbx_seq_one_letter_code
_entity_poly.pdbx_strand_id
1 'polypeptide(L)'
;YQALEEALEMGMDWSLRQGYIWAEDKEHCEEYGRMLQADPTKVSARAKKRGLPQLGTLGAGNHYAEIQIVDEIYDRTAARKMGIDEVGQVCVMIHCGSRGMGHQVATDALVAMEKAMKRDKIEVNDRQLACARIQSEEGQDYLKAMAAAANYAWVNRSSMTFLTRQAFARQFGASPDDLDMHVVYDVSHNIAKVERHWVNDRPRTLLVHRKGSTRAFPPHHPLIPVDYQLTGQPVLIGGTMGTCSYVLTGTEQGMRETFGSTCHGAGRALSRAKSRRNLDYTDVLQALEAKGISIRVASPKLVMEEAPESYKNVTDVVDTCHAAGISKKCIKLRPIGVIKG
;
A
#
# COMPACT_ATOMS: atom_id res chain seq x y z
N TYR A 1 -4.37 -21.71 -14.80
CA TYR A 1 -4.50 -20.25 -14.97
C TYR A 1 -5.88 -19.74 -14.58
N GLN A 2 -6.96 -20.49 -14.77
CA GLN A 2 -8.33 -20.07 -14.47
C GLN A 2 -8.50 -19.42 -13.08
N ALA A 3 -8.08 -20.09 -11.99
CA ALA A 3 -8.20 -19.51 -10.64
C ALA A 3 -7.43 -18.18 -10.47
N LEU A 4 -6.28 -18.02 -11.14
CA LEU A 4 -5.56 -16.75 -11.15
C LEU A 4 -6.34 -15.67 -11.91
N GLU A 5 -6.89 -15.99 -13.09
CA GLU A 5 -7.67 -15.03 -13.88
C GLU A 5 -8.92 -14.56 -13.15
N GLU A 6 -9.62 -15.46 -12.46
CA GLU A 6 -10.72 -15.11 -11.56
C GLU A 6 -10.25 -14.17 -10.45
N ALA A 7 -9.10 -14.42 -9.82
CA ALA A 7 -8.53 -13.51 -8.81
C ALA A 7 -8.16 -12.14 -9.39
N LEU A 8 -7.68 -12.08 -10.64
CA LEU A 8 -7.38 -10.83 -11.34
C LEU A 8 -8.64 -10.01 -11.63
N GLU A 9 -9.77 -10.64 -11.90
CA GLU A 9 -11.04 -9.99 -12.21
C GLU A 9 -11.83 -9.59 -10.97
N MET A 10 -11.85 -10.47 -9.96
CA MET A 10 -12.70 -10.36 -8.79
C MET A 10 -12.01 -9.68 -7.59
N GLY A 11 -10.67 -9.59 -7.56
CA GLY A 11 -9.98 -9.01 -6.41
C GLY A 11 -10.36 -9.69 -5.09
N MET A 12 -10.65 -8.92 -4.04
CA MET A 12 -11.06 -9.48 -2.73
C MET A 12 -12.39 -10.25 -2.77
N ASP A 13 -13.27 -10.06 -3.76
CA ASP A 13 -14.46 -10.91 -3.90
C ASP A 13 -14.06 -12.39 -4.13
N TRP A 14 -12.93 -12.64 -4.81
CA TRP A 14 -12.38 -13.98 -4.95
C TRP A 14 -11.91 -14.52 -3.60
N SER A 15 -11.17 -13.70 -2.84
CA SER A 15 -10.66 -14.07 -1.51
C SER A 15 -11.80 -14.40 -0.54
N LEU A 16 -12.90 -13.63 -0.58
CA LEU A 16 -14.10 -13.88 0.22
C LEU A 16 -14.73 -15.22 -0.17
N ARG A 17 -14.90 -15.47 -1.47
CA ARG A 17 -15.43 -16.74 -1.99
C ARG A 17 -14.55 -17.94 -1.61
N GLN A 18 -13.24 -17.76 -1.50
CA GLN A 18 -12.31 -18.81 -1.07
C GLN A 18 -12.23 -18.98 0.46
N GLY A 19 -12.89 -18.10 1.24
CA GLY A 19 -12.84 -18.13 2.70
C GLY A 19 -11.54 -17.62 3.32
N TYR A 20 -10.77 -16.79 2.59
CA TYR A 20 -9.54 -16.18 3.11
C TYR A 20 -9.79 -14.88 3.89
N ILE A 21 -10.96 -14.27 3.76
CA ILE A 21 -11.29 -13.01 4.45
C ILE A 21 -12.68 -13.05 5.06
N TRP A 22 -12.89 -12.16 6.02
CA TRP A 22 -14.20 -11.80 6.54
C TRP A 22 -14.90 -10.82 5.59
N ALA A 23 -16.23 -10.74 5.67
CA ALA A 23 -17.01 -9.88 4.78
C ALA A 23 -16.68 -8.39 4.98
N GLU A 24 -16.38 -7.97 6.20
CA GLU A 24 -15.98 -6.60 6.56
C GLU A 24 -14.57 -6.21 6.10
N ASP A 25 -13.67 -7.17 5.81
CA ASP A 25 -12.31 -6.86 5.38
C ASP A 25 -12.33 -6.10 4.04
N LYS A 26 -13.28 -6.43 3.16
CA LYS A 26 -13.45 -5.68 1.91
C LYS A 26 -14.07 -4.31 2.15
N GLU A 27 -14.90 -4.13 3.18
CA GLU A 27 -15.48 -2.81 3.50
C GLU A 27 -14.39 -1.85 3.98
N HIS A 28 -13.37 -2.37 4.66
CA HIS A 28 -12.18 -1.66 5.09
C HIS A 28 -11.04 -1.67 4.06
N CYS A 29 -11.35 -1.84 2.78
CA CYS A 29 -10.37 -1.83 1.71
C CYS A 29 -10.68 -0.75 0.68
N GLU A 30 -9.65 -0.02 0.24
CA GLU A 30 -9.76 0.90 -0.88
C GLU A 30 -10.33 0.18 -2.13
N GLU A 31 -11.33 0.78 -2.79
CA GLU A 31 -12.12 0.17 -3.89
C GLU A 31 -12.86 -1.12 -3.51
N TYR A 32 -13.15 -1.33 -2.22
CA TYR A 32 -13.65 -2.61 -1.73
C TYR A 32 -12.77 -3.80 -2.12
N GLY A 33 -11.47 -3.56 -2.33
CA GLY A 33 -10.50 -4.55 -2.77
C GLY A 33 -10.67 -5.03 -4.22
N ARG A 34 -11.40 -4.29 -5.07
CA ARG A 34 -11.63 -4.66 -6.47
C ARG A 34 -11.83 -3.45 -7.39
N MET A 35 -10.97 -3.34 -8.40
CA MET A 35 -11.21 -2.48 -9.56
C MET A 35 -12.01 -3.22 -10.62
N LEU A 36 -13.23 -2.74 -10.90
CA LEU A 36 -14.21 -3.39 -11.79
C LEU A 36 -13.79 -3.42 -13.27
N GLN A 37 -12.93 -2.49 -13.68
CA GLN A 37 -12.41 -2.41 -15.05
C GLN A 37 -11.24 -3.36 -15.32
N ALA A 38 -10.87 -4.22 -14.37
CA ALA A 38 -9.83 -5.22 -14.57
C ALA A 38 -10.17 -6.15 -15.73
N ASP A 39 -9.21 -6.36 -16.63
CA ASP A 39 -9.34 -7.30 -17.74
C ASP A 39 -8.14 -8.25 -17.76
N PRO A 40 -8.31 -9.50 -17.30
CA PRO A 40 -7.24 -10.49 -17.29
C PRO A 40 -6.69 -10.80 -18.69
N THR A 41 -7.42 -10.52 -19.78
CA THR A 41 -6.94 -10.73 -21.16
C THR A 41 -5.87 -9.72 -21.56
N LYS A 42 -5.84 -8.55 -20.91
CA LYS A 42 -4.83 -7.51 -21.11
C LYS A 42 -3.55 -7.74 -20.29
N VAL A 43 -3.54 -8.75 -19.42
CA VAL A 43 -2.35 -9.16 -18.68
C VAL A 43 -1.59 -10.23 -19.47
N SER A 44 -0.34 -9.94 -19.83
CA SER A 44 0.47 -10.84 -20.63
C SER A 44 0.69 -12.20 -19.97
N ALA A 45 0.88 -13.25 -20.78
CA ALA A 45 1.22 -14.59 -20.28
C ALA A 45 2.50 -14.58 -19.45
N ARG A 46 3.46 -13.71 -19.79
CA ARG A 46 4.69 -13.51 -19.01
C ARG A 46 4.40 -12.93 -17.63
N ALA A 47 3.52 -11.93 -17.53
CA ALA A 47 3.11 -11.37 -16.24
C ALA A 47 2.41 -12.43 -15.38
N LYS A 48 1.45 -13.17 -15.94
CA LYS A 48 0.75 -14.27 -15.24
C LYS A 48 1.73 -15.34 -14.75
N LYS A 49 2.67 -15.77 -15.59
CA LYS A 49 3.71 -16.76 -15.22
C LYS A 49 4.60 -16.28 -14.07
N ARG A 50 4.93 -14.98 -14.01
CA ARG A 50 5.71 -14.39 -12.91
C ARG A 50 4.90 -14.25 -11.62
N GLY A 51 3.61 -13.92 -11.73
CA GLY A 51 2.72 -13.70 -10.59
C GLY A 51 2.26 -14.98 -9.91
N LEU A 52 1.96 -16.03 -10.67
CA LEU A 52 1.37 -17.26 -10.16
C LEU A 52 2.12 -17.86 -8.95
N PRO A 53 3.46 -18.04 -8.96
CA PRO A 53 4.16 -18.61 -7.80
C PRO A 53 4.39 -17.64 -6.64
N GLN A 54 3.95 -16.38 -6.75
CA GLN A 54 4.24 -15.32 -5.78
C GLN A 54 3.01 -14.85 -5.00
N LEU A 55 1.82 -15.37 -5.29
CA LEU A 55 0.60 -14.98 -4.59
C LEU A 55 0.65 -15.48 -3.13
N GLY A 56 0.23 -14.63 -2.19
CA GLY A 56 0.34 -14.86 -0.75
C GLY A 56 1.75 -14.64 -0.18
N THR A 57 2.60 -13.84 -0.83
CA THR A 57 3.99 -13.59 -0.37
C THR A 57 4.30 -12.10 -0.19
N LEU A 58 5.19 -11.78 0.76
CA LEU A 58 5.72 -10.42 0.95
C LEU A 58 6.65 -10.02 -0.21
N GLY A 59 7.65 -10.89 -0.40
CA GLY A 59 8.87 -10.72 -1.18
C GLY A 59 9.72 -9.50 -0.84
N ALA A 60 10.61 -9.14 -1.76
CA ALA A 60 11.76 -8.29 -1.45
C ALA A 60 11.52 -6.77 -1.49
N GLY A 61 12.54 -6.02 -1.06
CA GLY A 61 12.60 -4.56 -1.06
C GLY A 61 12.08 -3.97 0.24
N ASN A 62 11.34 -2.87 0.15
CA ASN A 62 10.74 -2.22 1.32
C ASN A 62 9.49 -2.94 1.84
N HIS A 63 9.13 -4.12 1.30
CA HIS A 63 8.01 -4.90 1.80
C HIS A 63 8.32 -5.57 3.13
N TYR A 64 7.29 -5.70 3.97
CA TYR A 64 7.39 -6.28 5.30
C TYR A 64 6.00 -6.67 5.85
N ALA A 65 6.00 -7.52 6.88
CA ALA A 65 4.92 -7.60 7.85
C ALA A 65 5.50 -7.20 9.22
N GLU A 66 4.89 -6.24 9.90
CA GLU A 66 5.37 -5.71 11.17
C GLU A 66 4.32 -5.90 12.25
N ILE A 67 4.75 -6.43 13.39
CA ILE A 67 4.01 -6.40 14.65
C ILE A 67 4.43 -5.12 15.36
N GLN A 68 3.46 -4.25 15.63
CA GLN A 68 3.67 -2.91 16.14
C GLN A 68 2.83 -2.71 17.40
N ILE A 69 3.24 -1.74 18.22
CA ILE A 69 2.50 -1.28 19.38
C ILE A 69 2.09 0.17 19.15
N VAL A 70 0.85 0.51 19.50
CA VAL A 70 0.37 1.89 19.57
C VAL A 70 1.18 2.65 20.60
N ASP A 71 1.97 3.61 20.14
CA ASP A 71 2.91 4.41 20.95
C ASP A 71 2.26 5.73 21.40
N GLU A 72 1.48 6.35 20.53
CA GLU A 72 0.79 7.62 20.80
C GLU A 72 -0.54 7.68 20.05
N ILE A 73 -1.55 8.31 20.67
CA ILE A 73 -2.86 8.57 20.07
C ILE A 73 -3.09 10.09 20.05
N TYR A 74 -3.08 10.68 18.86
CA TYR A 74 -3.32 12.10 18.62
C TYR A 74 -4.81 12.44 18.46
N ASP A 75 -5.59 11.53 17.88
CA ASP A 75 -7.04 11.68 17.70
C ASP A 75 -7.78 10.46 18.25
N ARG A 76 -8.25 10.57 19.50
CA ARG A 76 -8.94 9.47 20.19
C ARG A 76 -10.25 9.07 19.53
N THR A 77 -10.96 10.01 18.90
CA THR A 77 -12.23 9.70 18.25
C THR A 77 -11.98 8.89 16.99
N ALA A 78 -11.00 9.29 16.17
CA ALA A 78 -10.61 8.53 14.99
C ALA A 78 -10.00 7.18 15.34
N ALA A 79 -9.14 7.10 16.36
CA ALA A 79 -8.53 5.85 16.81
C ALA A 79 -9.59 4.83 17.27
N ARG A 80 -10.56 5.24 18.10
CA ARG A 80 -11.65 4.36 18.53
C ARG A 80 -12.50 3.83 17.39
N LYS A 81 -12.73 4.64 16.35
CA LYS A 81 -13.43 4.18 15.14
C LYS A 81 -12.65 3.12 14.37
N MET A 82 -11.33 3.10 14.50
CA MET A 82 -10.44 2.09 13.93
C MET A 82 -10.24 0.89 14.87
N GLY A 83 -11.01 0.76 15.95
CA GLY A 83 -10.83 -0.30 16.95
C GLY A 83 -9.56 -0.15 17.80
N ILE A 84 -9.02 1.08 17.91
CA ILE A 84 -7.80 1.37 18.68
C ILE A 84 -8.17 2.22 19.90
N ASP A 85 -8.21 1.59 21.07
CA ASP A 85 -8.74 2.20 22.29
C ASP A 85 -7.66 2.78 23.20
N GLU A 86 -6.46 2.20 23.19
CA GLU A 86 -5.41 2.55 24.15
C GLU A 86 -3.98 2.46 23.58
N VAL A 87 -3.08 3.19 24.25
CA VAL A 87 -1.63 3.06 24.05
C VAL A 87 -1.20 1.70 24.58
N GLY A 88 -0.38 0.98 23.81
CA GLY A 88 0.00 -0.39 24.15
C GLY A 88 -0.70 -1.47 23.33
N GLN A 89 -1.79 -1.13 22.62
CA GLN A 89 -2.48 -2.08 21.75
C GLN A 89 -1.56 -2.59 20.63
N VAL A 90 -1.63 -3.89 20.35
CA VAL A 90 -0.83 -4.54 19.32
C VAL A 90 -1.56 -4.46 17.98
N CYS A 91 -0.85 -4.02 16.94
CA CYS A 91 -1.35 -3.96 15.57
C CYS A 91 -0.40 -4.71 14.64
N VAL A 92 -0.90 -5.16 13.48
CA VAL A 92 -0.08 -5.75 12.42
C VAL A 92 -0.20 -4.91 11.15
N MET A 93 0.93 -4.50 10.59
CA MET A 93 0.99 -3.77 9.32
C MET A 93 1.63 -4.63 8.25
N ILE A 94 0.93 -4.84 7.13
CA ILE A 94 1.43 -5.57 5.96
C ILE A 94 1.70 -4.59 4.83
N HIS A 95 2.97 -4.47 4.43
CA HIS A 95 3.38 -3.69 3.27
C HIS A 95 3.83 -4.61 2.13
N CYS A 96 3.01 -4.72 1.09
CA CYS A 96 3.37 -5.40 -0.15
C CYS A 96 2.60 -4.84 -1.36
N GLY A 97 2.90 -5.37 -2.54
CA GLY A 97 2.17 -5.03 -3.77
C GLY A 97 1.93 -6.22 -4.69
N SER A 98 1.77 -5.94 -5.98
CA SER A 98 1.42 -6.89 -7.04
C SER A 98 2.54 -7.86 -7.46
N ARG A 99 3.57 -7.99 -6.63
CA ARG A 99 4.76 -8.83 -6.84
C ARG A 99 5.37 -8.65 -8.24
N GLY A 100 5.96 -9.69 -8.81
CA GLY A 100 6.54 -9.66 -10.15
C GLY A 100 5.52 -9.45 -11.28
N MET A 101 4.22 -9.65 -11.01
CA MET A 101 3.17 -9.52 -12.01
C MET A 101 2.96 -8.06 -12.42
N GLY A 102 2.68 -7.17 -11.46
CA GLY A 102 2.48 -5.75 -11.80
C GLY A 102 3.74 -5.06 -12.32
N HIS A 103 4.93 -5.50 -11.88
CA HIS A 103 6.18 -5.07 -12.52
C HIS A 103 6.21 -5.43 -14.01
N GLN A 104 5.80 -6.64 -14.36
CA GLN A 104 5.76 -7.07 -15.76
C GLN A 104 4.68 -6.30 -16.54
N VAL A 105 3.49 -6.08 -15.97
CA VAL A 105 2.44 -5.25 -16.58
C VAL A 105 2.96 -3.85 -16.90
N ALA A 106 3.65 -3.20 -15.97
CA ALA A 106 4.26 -1.89 -16.21
C ALA A 106 5.34 -1.94 -17.30
N THR A 107 6.18 -2.99 -17.31
CA THR A 107 7.23 -3.17 -18.33
C THR A 107 6.62 -3.32 -19.73
N ASP A 108 5.58 -4.13 -19.85
CA ASP A 108 4.90 -4.40 -21.12
C ASP A 108 4.21 -3.12 -21.64
N ALA A 109 3.56 -2.37 -20.73
CA ALA A 109 2.90 -1.11 -21.06
C ALA A 109 3.88 -0.02 -21.52
N LEU A 110 5.06 0.10 -20.90
CA LEU A 110 6.08 1.07 -21.31
C LEU A 110 6.52 0.82 -22.77
N VAL A 111 6.70 -0.44 -23.17
CA VAL A 111 7.05 -0.79 -24.57
C VAL A 111 5.94 -0.40 -25.54
N ALA A 112 4.67 -0.58 -25.16
CA ALA A 112 3.53 -0.17 -25.97
C ALA A 112 3.42 1.37 -26.06
N MET A 113 3.62 2.07 -24.94
CA MET A 113 3.58 3.53 -24.87
C MET A 113 4.70 4.19 -25.68
N GLU A 114 5.91 3.64 -25.70
CA GLU A 114 6.99 4.14 -26.58
C GLU A 114 6.59 4.12 -28.06
N LYS A 115 5.86 3.09 -28.51
CA LYS A 115 5.32 3.02 -29.88
C LYS A 115 4.20 4.02 -30.09
N ALA A 116 3.29 4.15 -29.12
CA ALA A 116 2.16 5.09 -29.18
C ALA A 116 2.66 6.55 -29.25
N MET A 117 3.68 6.91 -28.47
CA MET A 117 4.28 8.25 -28.51
C MET A 117 4.85 8.59 -29.89
N LYS A 118 5.56 7.65 -30.52
CA LYS A 118 6.10 7.83 -31.87
C LYS A 118 4.99 8.02 -32.91
N ARG A 119 3.91 7.25 -32.81
CA ARG A 119 2.72 7.37 -33.67
C ARG A 119 2.02 8.72 -33.48
N ASP A 120 1.81 9.12 -32.23
CA ASP A 120 0.98 10.26 -31.84
C ASP A 120 1.77 11.56 -31.72
N LYS A 121 3.08 11.53 -32.04
CA LYS A 121 4.03 12.64 -31.94
C LYS A 121 4.03 13.29 -30.55
N ILE A 122 4.00 12.45 -29.51
CA ILE A 122 4.09 12.90 -28.11
C ILE A 122 5.56 13.04 -27.75
N GLU A 123 5.98 14.28 -27.49
CA GLU A 123 7.33 14.61 -27.02
C GLU A 123 7.33 14.79 -25.50
N VAL A 124 8.37 14.26 -24.86
CA VAL A 124 8.56 14.33 -23.41
C VAL A 124 10.00 14.71 -23.10
N ASN A 125 10.20 15.34 -21.94
CA ASN A 125 11.53 15.79 -21.51
C ASN A 125 12.48 14.65 -21.13
N ASP A 126 11.95 13.47 -20.79
CA ASP A 126 12.71 12.28 -20.43
C ASP A 126 12.00 11.03 -20.95
N ARG A 127 12.75 10.08 -21.52
CA ARG A 127 12.20 8.81 -22.02
C ARG A 127 11.43 8.02 -20.95
N GLN A 128 11.81 8.16 -19.67
CA GLN A 128 11.13 7.53 -18.54
C GLN A 128 9.72 8.10 -18.28
N LEU A 129 9.35 9.21 -18.91
CA LEU A 129 7.99 9.77 -18.91
C LEU A 129 7.14 9.20 -20.06
N ALA A 130 7.43 7.98 -20.52
CA ALA A 130 6.66 7.33 -21.57
C ALA A 130 5.17 7.24 -21.20
N CYS A 131 4.30 7.65 -22.13
CA CYS A 131 2.87 7.77 -21.89
C CYS A 131 2.05 7.54 -23.17
N ALA A 132 0.76 7.25 -23.01
CA ALA A 132 -0.21 7.23 -24.10
C ALA A 132 -1.41 8.12 -23.76
N ARG A 133 -2.20 8.51 -24.77
CA ARG A 133 -3.47 9.19 -24.53
C ARG A 133 -4.40 8.24 -23.78
N ILE A 134 -5.11 8.74 -22.77
CA ILE A 134 -5.97 7.90 -21.90
C ILE A 134 -6.96 7.06 -22.71
N GLN A 135 -7.53 7.63 -23.76
CA GLN A 135 -8.55 6.98 -24.60
C GLN A 135 -7.97 6.20 -25.79
N SER A 136 -6.64 6.10 -25.93
CA SER A 136 -6.04 5.23 -26.95
C SER A 136 -6.15 3.77 -26.55
N GLU A 137 -5.97 2.87 -27.51
CA GLU A 137 -5.92 1.42 -27.26
C GLU A 137 -4.87 1.09 -26.18
N GLU A 138 -3.66 1.65 -26.28
CA GLU A 138 -2.59 1.40 -25.31
C GLU A 138 -2.92 1.96 -23.92
N GLY A 139 -3.57 3.13 -23.86
CA GLY A 139 -4.01 3.74 -22.60
C GLY A 139 -5.07 2.89 -21.90
N GLN A 140 -6.11 2.46 -22.62
CA GLN A 140 -7.17 1.62 -22.07
C GLN A 140 -6.66 0.22 -21.70
N ASP A 141 -5.83 -0.39 -22.54
CA ASP A 141 -5.26 -1.71 -22.27
C ASP A 141 -4.38 -1.68 -21.03
N TYR A 142 -3.55 -0.65 -20.86
CA TYR A 142 -2.77 -0.47 -19.64
C TYR A 142 -3.65 -0.29 -18.42
N LEU A 143 -4.69 0.55 -18.48
CA LEU A 143 -5.57 0.80 -17.32
C LEU A 143 -6.29 -0.47 -16.88
N LYS A 144 -6.75 -1.30 -17.81
CA LYS A 144 -7.38 -2.59 -17.51
C LYS A 144 -6.38 -3.59 -16.94
N ALA A 145 -5.16 -3.66 -17.48
CA ALA A 145 -4.10 -4.54 -16.97
C ALA A 145 -3.58 -4.08 -15.60
N MET A 146 -3.49 -2.78 -15.36
CA MET A 146 -3.13 -2.19 -14.08
C MET A 146 -4.21 -2.48 -13.03
N ALA A 147 -5.49 -2.35 -13.38
CA ALA A 147 -6.60 -2.75 -12.50
C ALA A 147 -6.53 -4.24 -12.12
N ALA A 148 -6.22 -5.12 -13.07
CA ALA A 148 -5.97 -6.54 -12.78
C ALA A 148 -4.76 -6.75 -11.85
N ALA A 149 -3.70 -5.95 -12.02
CA ALA A 149 -2.54 -5.98 -11.12
C ALA A 149 -2.85 -5.46 -9.71
N ALA A 150 -3.74 -4.46 -9.58
CA ALA A 150 -4.25 -3.98 -8.30
C ALA A 150 -5.09 -5.06 -7.60
N ASN A 151 -6.01 -5.71 -8.32
CA ASN A 151 -6.79 -6.85 -7.83
C ASN A 151 -5.91 -7.97 -7.29
N TYR A 152 -4.87 -8.35 -8.02
CA TYR A 152 -3.87 -9.30 -7.52
C TYR A 152 -3.18 -8.82 -6.24
N ALA A 153 -2.84 -7.53 -6.14
CA ALA A 153 -2.19 -6.99 -4.94
C ALA A 153 -3.11 -7.05 -3.71
N TRP A 154 -4.41 -6.76 -3.87
CA TRP A 154 -5.40 -6.92 -2.81
C TRP A 154 -5.60 -8.38 -2.42
N VAL A 155 -5.68 -9.31 -3.39
CA VAL A 155 -5.71 -10.76 -3.10
C VAL A 155 -4.43 -11.19 -2.37
N ASN A 156 -3.27 -10.65 -2.73
CA ASN A 156 -2.01 -10.96 -2.06
C ASN A 156 -2.02 -10.50 -0.60
N ARG A 157 -2.48 -9.28 -0.31
CA ARG A 157 -2.58 -8.74 1.06
C ARG A 157 -3.64 -9.45 1.89
N SER A 158 -4.77 -9.80 1.30
CA SER A 158 -5.85 -10.52 1.96
C SER A 158 -5.43 -11.96 2.31
N SER A 159 -4.72 -12.65 1.42
CA SER A 159 -4.09 -13.95 1.74
C SER A 159 -3.07 -13.84 2.87
N MET A 160 -2.28 -12.76 2.94
CA MET A 160 -1.36 -12.56 4.07
C MET A 160 -2.06 -12.17 5.36
N THR A 161 -3.19 -11.47 5.29
CA THR A 161 -4.06 -11.18 6.44
C THR A 161 -4.59 -12.48 7.03
N PHE A 162 -5.09 -13.39 6.17
CA PHE A 162 -5.46 -14.75 6.57
C PHE A 162 -4.32 -15.48 7.28
N LEU A 163 -3.14 -15.54 6.67
CA LEU A 163 -1.98 -16.23 7.24
C LEU A 163 -1.53 -15.61 8.58
N THR A 164 -1.65 -14.28 8.71
CA THR A 164 -1.35 -13.56 9.94
C THR A 164 -2.32 -13.97 11.05
N ARG A 165 -3.63 -13.96 10.77
CA ARG A 165 -4.67 -14.45 11.70
C ARG A 165 -4.39 -15.89 12.14
N GLN A 166 -4.06 -16.79 11.22
CA GLN A 166 -3.73 -18.17 11.55
C GLN A 166 -2.46 -18.30 12.41
N ALA A 167 -1.44 -17.47 12.16
CA ALA A 167 -0.21 -17.48 12.95
C ALA A 167 -0.45 -17.02 14.40
N PHE A 168 -1.23 -15.94 14.58
CA PHE A 168 -1.61 -15.44 15.89
C PHE A 168 -2.50 -16.43 16.63
N ALA A 169 -3.52 -16.98 15.97
CA ALA A 169 -4.41 -17.98 16.57
C ALA A 169 -3.64 -19.20 17.10
N ARG A 170 -2.68 -19.70 16.31
CA ARG A 170 -1.81 -20.80 16.74
C ARG A 170 -0.91 -20.42 17.91
N GLN A 171 -0.36 -19.22 17.93
CA GLN A 171 0.58 -18.78 18.96
C GLN A 171 -0.11 -18.51 20.30
N PHE A 172 -1.34 -18.00 20.28
CA PHE A 172 -2.08 -17.61 21.48
C PHE A 172 -3.15 -18.64 21.91
N GLY A 173 -3.42 -19.65 21.08
CA GLY A 173 -4.43 -20.67 21.40
C GLY A 173 -5.86 -20.12 21.44
N ALA A 174 -6.12 -19.02 20.72
CA ALA A 174 -7.40 -18.32 20.64
C ALA A 174 -7.81 -18.17 19.17
N SER A 175 -9.11 -18.03 18.87
CA SER A 175 -9.52 -17.77 17.49
C SER A 175 -9.14 -16.34 17.08
N PRO A 176 -9.02 -16.03 15.77
CA PRO A 176 -8.77 -14.65 15.34
C PRO A 176 -9.89 -13.67 15.73
N ASP A 177 -11.12 -14.17 15.97
CA ASP A 177 -12.26 -13.40 16.48
C ASP A 177 -12.08 -13.05 17.95
N ASP A 178 -11.67 -14.02 18.79
CA ASP A 178 -11.32 -13.78 20.21
C ASP A 178 -10.14 -12.79 20.37
N LEU A 179 -9.29 -12.70 19.35
CA LEU A 179 -8.13 -11.79 19.28
C LEU A 179 -8.46 -10.44 18.63
N ASP A 180 -9.73 -10.20 18.26
CA ASP A 180 -10.21 -8.93 17.68
C ASP A 180 -9.40 -8.48 16.43
N MET A 181 -9.00 -9.44 15.58
CA MET A 181 -8.06 -9.21 14.47
C MET A 181 -8.72 -8.59 13.23
N HIS A 182 -9.44 -7.49 13.40
CA HIS A 182 -10.12 -6.75 12.34
C HIS A 182 -9.14 -5.94 11.47
N VAL A 183 -9.47 -5.77 10.19
CA VAL A 183 -8.70 -4.91 9.28
C VAL A 183 -9.09 -3.46 9.53
N VAL A 184 -8.14 -2.63 9.97
CA VAL A 184 -8.35 -1.18 10.09
C VAL A 184 -8.60 -0.54 8.73
N TYR A 185 -7.64 -0.69 7.81
CA TYR A 185 -7.79 -0.23 6.44
C TYR A 185 -6.74 -0.88 5.52
N ASP A 186 -7.02 -0.95 4.22
CA ASP A 186 -6.06 -1.32 3.17
C ASP A 186 -6.02 -0.21 2.11
N VAL A 187 -4.82 0.34 1.84
CA VAL A 187 -4.64 1.47 0.92
C VAL A 187 -3.44 1.30 -0.01
N SER A 188 -3.62 1.73 -1.26
CA SER A 188 -2.61 1.70 -2.32
C SER A 188 -1.80 3.00 -2.37
N HIS A 189 -0.52 2.88 -2.73
CA HIS A 189 0.38 4.03 -2.92
C HIS A 189 1.09 4.06 -4.28
N ASN A 190 0.81 3.08 -5.16
CA ASN A 190 1.26 3.02 -6.54
C ASN A 190 0.08 2.60 -7.42
N ILE A 191 -0.73 3.56 -7.85
CA ILE A 191 -1.98 3.31 -8.58
C ILE A 191 -2.42 4.54 -9.38
N ALA A 192 -3.19 4.33 -10.44
CA ALA A 192 -3.90 5.41 -11.14
C ALA A 192 -5.41 5.23 -11.00
N LYS A 193 -6.14 6.32 -10.74
CA LYS A 193 -7.59 6.26 -10.49
C LYS A 193 -8.34 7.35 -11.21
N VAL A 194 -9.51 6.99 -11.74
CA VAL A 194 -10.45 7.95 -12.30
C VAL A 194 -11.26 8.55 -11.16
N GLU A 195 -11.05 9.84 -10.88
CA GLU A 195 -11.63 10.53 -9.74
C GLU A 195 -12.20 11.89 -10.18
N ARG A 196 -13.24 12.36 -9.47
CA ARG A 196 -13.83 13.68 -9.71
C ARG A 196 -13.25 14.68 -8.72
N HIS A 197 -12.65 15.74 -9.25
CA HIS A 197 -11.99 16.80 -8.49
C HIS A 197 -12.40 18.18 -8.98
N TRP A 198 -12.16 19.20 -8.18
CA TRP A 198 -12.33 20.59 -8.57
C TRP A 198 -11.02 21.13 -9.16
N VAL A 199 -11.08 21.71 -10.36
CA VAL A 199 -9.94 22.36 -11.02
C VAL A 199 -10.41 23.71 -11.53
N ASN A 200 -9.80 24.80 -11.03
CA ASN A 200 -10.23 26.18 -11.31
C ASN A 200 -11.75 26.35 -11.09
N ASP A 201 -12.22 25.94 -9.91
CA ASP A 201 -13.62 25.99 -9.47
C ASP A 201 -14.62 25.28 -10.38
N ARG A 202 -14.15 24.31 -11.17
CA ARG A 202 -15.02 23.46 -12.01
C ARG A 202 -14.79 21.99 -11.72
N PRO A 203 -15.85 21.17 -11.62
CA PRO A 203 -15.70 19.74 -11.51
C PRO A 203 -15.06 19.18 -12.80
N ARG A 204 -14.06 18.32 -12.63
CA ARG A 204 -13.36 17.60 -13.68
C ARG A 204 -13.19 16.14 -13.30
N THR A 205 -13.31 15.26 -14.27
CA THR A 205 -12.90 13.86 -14.12
C THR A 205 -11.43 13.75 -14.53
N LEU A 206 -10.59 13.28 -13.62
CA LEU A 206 -9.15 13.18 -13.79
C LEU A 206 -8.70 11.73 -13.63
N LEU A 207 -7.65 11.35 -14.36
CA LEU A 207 -6.89 10.14 -14.06
C LEU A 207 -5.73 10.53 -13.13
N VAL A 208 -5.97 10.41 -11.82
CA VAL A 208 -5.00 10.77 -10.77
C VAL A 208 -3.96 9.66 -10.66
N HIS A 209 -2.70 9.98 -10.97
CA HIS A 209 -1.58 9.06 -10.84
C HIS A 209 -0.91 9.25 -9.49
N ARG A 210 -0.87 8.20 -8.68
CA ARG A 210 -0.20 8.17 -7.38
C ARG A 210 0.98 7.21 -7.44
N LYS A 211 2.19 7.72 -7.20
CA LYS A 211 3.43 6.92 -7.15
C LYS A 211 4.22 7.33 -5.91
N GLY A 212 4.24 6.47 -4.90
CA GLY A 212 4.77 6.83 -3.59
C GLY A 212 3.92 7.90 -2.89
N SER A 213 2.62 7.88 -3.11
CA SER A 213 1.64 8.78 -2.48
C SER A 213 0.33 8.03 -2.28
N THR A 214 -0.40 8.34 -1.22
CA THR A 214 -1.59 7.59 -0.80
C THR A 214 -2.85 8.45 -0.96
N ARG A 215 -3.99 7.83 -1.26
CA ARG A 215 -5.29 8.52 -1.24
C ARG A 215 -5.65 8.90 0.21
N ALA A 216 -6.21 10.09 0.41
CA ALA A 216 -6.51 10.68 1.71
C ALA A 216 -7.83 11.45 1.66
N PHE A 217 -8.93 10.77 1.36
CA PHE A 217 -10.24 11.41 1.22
C PHE A 217 -10.78 11.97 2.54
N PRO A 218 -11.47 13.13 2.48
CA PRO A 218 -11.97 13.83 3.65
C PRO A 218 -13.13 13.09 4.33
N PRO A 219 -13.53 13.49 5.54
CA PRO A 219 -14.83 13.14 6.10
C PRO A 219 -15.96 13.36 5.08
N HIS A 220 -17.02 12.55 5.19
CA HIS A 220 -18.23 12.59 4.35
C HIS A 220 -18.03 12.21 2.88
N HIS A 221 -16.82 11.81 2.47
CA HIS A 221 -16.60 11.36 1.11
C HIS A 221 -17.31 10.01 0.85
N PRO A 222 -18.09 9.85 -0.23
CA PRO A 222 -18.93 8.65 -0.43
C PRO A 222 -18.16 7.35 -0.64
N LEU A 223 -16.86 7.42 -0.92
CA LEU A 223 -15.99 6.26 -1.14
C LEU A 223 -15.19 5.81 0.10
N ILE A 224 -15.44 6.41 1.28
CA ILE A 224 -14.84 5.94 2.53
C ILE A 224 -15.83 5.05 3.31
N PRO A 225 -15.35 4.07 4.09
CA PRO A 225 -16.22 3.20 4.89
C PRO A 225 -17.13 3.98 5.83
N VAL A 226 -18.28 3.41 6.17
CA VAL A 226 -19.32 4.07 6.99
C VAL A 226 -18.77 4.54 8.34
N ASP A 227 -17.92 3.72 8.98
CA ASP A 227 -17.34 4.00 10.29
C ASP A 227 -16.37 5.19 10.28
N TYR A 228 -15.83 5.51 9.11
CA TYR A 228 -14.86 6.58 8.91
C TYR A 228 -15.46 7.84 8.28
N GLN A 229 -16.78 7.87 8.06
CA GLN A 229 -17.48 9.01 7.47
C GLN A 229 -17.27 10.31 8.25
N LEU A 230 -17.06 10.26 9.57
CA LEU A 230 -16.85 11.47 10.39
C LEU A 230 -15.38 11.82 10.63
N THR A 231 -14.48 10.88 10.37
CA THR A 231 -13.05 11.00 10.72
C THR A 231 -12.15 11.18 9.50
N GLY A 232 -12.65 10.82 8.32
CA GLY A 232 -11.90 10.81 7.06
C GLY A 232 -11.22 9.46 6.82
N GLN A 233 -10.77 9.23 5.58
CA GLN A 233 -10.15 7.97 5.20
C GLN A 233 -8.89 7.70 6.04
N PRO A 234 -8.73 6.50 6.64
CA PRO A 234 -7.44 6.11 7.22
C PRO A 234 -6.35 6.09 6.14
N VAL A 235 -5.17 6.57 6.52
CA VAL A 235 -3.98 6.60 5.67
C VAL A 235 -2.84 5.93 6.43
N LEU A 236 -2.33 4.83 5.90
CA LEU A 236 -1.27 4.05 6.54
C LEU A 236 0.09 4.51 6.01
N ILE A 237 0.94 4.99 6.91
CA ILE A 237 2.28 5.50 6.61
C ILE A 237 3.31 4.58 7.22
N GLY A 238 3.95 3.80 6.36
CA GLY A 238 5.03 2.90 6.76
C GLY A 238 6.33 3.64 7.06
N GLY A 239 6.95 3.32 8.19
CA GLY A 239 8.32 3.71 8.49
C GLY A 239 9.34 2.81 7.83
N THR A 240 10.24 2.27 8.65
CA THR A 240 11.25 1.27 8.32
C THR A 240 11.27 0.23 9.43
N MET A 241 12.03 -0.86 9.25
CA MET A 241 12.14 -1.92 10.25
C MET A 241 12.63 -1.49 11.65
N GLY A 242 13.12 -0.25 11.81
CA GLY A 242 13.60 0.28 13.09
C GLY A 242 13.07 1.66 13.45
N THR A 243 12.02 2.14 12.77
CA THR A 243 11.41 3.46 13.01
C THR A 243 9.89 3.35 13.15
N CYS A 244 9.27 4.41 13.67
CA CYS A 244 7.82 4.45 13.85
C CYS A 244 7.05 4.40 12.52
N SER A 245 5.81 3.95 12.59
CA SER A 245 4.80 4.11 11.53
C SER A 245 3.68 5.03 12.03
N TYR A 246 2.85 5.54 11.12
CA TYR A 246 1.72 6.39 11.49
C TYR A 246 0.44 5.92 10.81
N VAL A 247 -0.68 6.16 11.48
CA VAL A 247 -2.00 6.24 10.85
C VAL A 247 -2.42 7.69 10.85
N LEU A 248 -2.78 8.20 9.68
CA LEU A 248 -3.33 9.55 9.49
C LEU A 248 -4.79 9.43 9.03
N THR A 249 -5.50 10.56 8.98
CA THR A 249 -6.80 10.66 8.31
C THR A 249 -6.79 11.71 7.21
N GLY A 250 -7.59 11.49 6.18
CA GLY A 250 -7.80 12.44 5.08
C GLY A 250 -8.55 13.70 5.50
N THR A 251 -8.39 14.78 4.72
CA THR A 251 -8.85 16.13 5.10
C THR A 251 -9.44 16.88 3.92
N GLU A 252 -10.29 17.86 4.21
CA GLU A 252 -10.88 18.76 3.20
C GLU A 252 -9.80 19.57 2.46
N GLN A 253 -8.77 19.99 3.17
CA GLN A 253 -7.65 20.72 2.57
C GLN A 253 -6.86 19.82 1.61
N GLY A 254 -6.58 18.56 1.98
CA GLY A 254 -5.97 17.58 1.08
C GLY A 254 -6.83 17.30 -0.16
N MET A 255 -8.16 17.28 -0.02
CA MET A 255 -9.07 17.14 -1.17
C MET A 255 -8.90 18.28 -2.18
N ARG A 256 -8.73 19.52 -1.69
CA ARG A 256 -8.62 20.72 -2.53
C ARG A 256 -7.24 20.92 -3.13
N GLU A 257 -6.18 20.68 -2.36
CA GLU A 257 -4.82 21.07 -2.74
C GLU A 257 -4.04 19.94 -3.44
N THR A 258 -4.34 18.69 -3.13
CA THR A 258 -3.54 17.53 -3.57
C THR A 258 -4.38 16.42 -4.20
N PHE A 259 -5.60 16.74 -4.68
CA PHE A 259 -6.54 15.77 -5.24
C PHE A 259 -6.81 14.61 -4.27
N GLY A 260 -6.98 14.94 -2.97
CA GLY A 260 -7.20 13.96 -1.91
C GLY A 260 -6.02 13.01 -1.76
N SER A 261 -4.79 13.53 -1.73
CA SER A 261 -3.57 12.71 -1.65
C SER A 261 -2.63 13.19 -0.54
N THR A 262 -1.87 12.26 0.03
CA THR A 262 -0.80 12.55 1.00
C THR A 262 0.40 11.61 0.79
N CYS A 263 1.38 11.65 1.69
CA CYS A 263 2.55 10.79 1.68
C CYS A 263 2.20 9.30 1.86
N HIS A 264 3.18 8.41 1.63
CA HIS A 264 3.03 6.96 1.84
C HIS A 264 3.99 6.38 2.89
N GLY A 265 5.08 7.10 3.18
CA GLY A 265 6.19 6.63 4.00
C GLY A 265 7.35 7.61 3.94
N ALA A 266 8.45 7.24 4.59
CA ALA A 266 9.62 8.11 4.71
C ALA A 266 10.30 8.44 3.36
N GLY A 267 10.27 7.49 2.43
CA GLY A 267 11.04 7.55 1.18
C GLY A 267 12.54 7.29 1.40
N ARG A 268 13.19 6.69 0.41
CA ARG A 268 14.64 6.38 0.50
C ARG A 268 15.48 7.64 0.39
N ALA A 269 16.46 7.77 1.28
CA ALA A 269 17.51 8.79 1.22
C ALA A 269 18.78 8.26 0.52
N LEU A 270 19.07 6.95 0.64
CA LEU A 270 20.24 6.31 0.04
C LEU A 270 19.84 5.24 -0.99
N SER A 271 20.65 5.09 -2.04
CA SER A 271 20.50 3.98 -2.98
C SER A 271 20.86 2.65 -2.30
N ARG A 272 20.27 1.54 -2.74
CA ARG A 272 20.55 0.20 -2.17
C ARG A 272 22.04 -0.16 -2.24
N ALA A 273 22.69 0.21 -3.34
CA ALA A 273 24.12 -0.01 -3.52
C ALA A 273 24.96 0.79 -2.53
N LYS A 274 24.54 2.01 -2.18
CA LYS A 274 25.22 2.84 -1.18
C LYS A 274 25.01 2.29 0.23
N SER A 275 23.78 1.88 0.57
CA SER A 275 23.48 1.26 1.87
C SER A 275 24.34 0.02 2.13
N ARG A 276 24.42 -0.91 1.16
CA ARG A 276 25.25 -2.13 1.27
C ARG A 276 26.74 -1.89 1.43
N ARG A 277 27.25 -0.72 1.01
CA ARG A 277 28.67 -0.39 1.15
C ARG A 277 28.98 0.25 2.50
N ASN A 278 27.99 0.90 3.11
CA ASN A 278 28.21 1.78 4.25
C ASN A 278 27.68 1.20 5.57
N LEU A 279 26.81 0.18 5.51
CA LEU A 279 26.13 -0.38 6.67
C LEU A 279 26.50 -1.85 6.82
N ASP A 280 26.90 -2.23 8.04
CA ASP A 280 27.13 -3.61 8.40
C ASP A 280 25.83 -4.27 8.85
N TYR A 281 25.65 -5.53 8.46
CA TYR A 281 24.49 -6.33 8.85
C TYR A 281 24.36 -6.50 10.37
N THR A 282 25.48 -6.77 11.04
CA THR A 282 25.54 -7.07 12.47
C THR A 282 25.17 -5.84 13.28
N ASP A 283 25.69 -4.68 12.89
CA ASP A 283 25.39 -3.40 13.54
C ASP A 283 23.91 -3.05 13.44
N VAL A 284 23.29 -3.27 12.27
CA VAL A 284 21.85 -3.04 12.09
C VAL A 284 21.03 -3.97 12.98
N LEU A 285 21.39 -5.26 13.08
CA LEU A 285 20.69 -6.19 13.96
C LEU A 285 20.84 -5.83 15.43
N GLN A 286 22.05 -5.49 15.88
CA GLN A 286 22.30 -5.07 17.26
C GLN A 286 21.54 -3.79 17.60
N ALA A 287 21.45 -2.84 16.68
CA ALA A 287 20.68 -1.61 16.86
C ALA A 287 19.17 -1.87 16.96
N LEU A 288 18.65 -2.85 16.23
CA LEU A 288 17.24 -3.28 16.34
C LEU A 288 17.00 -4.02 17.67
N GLU A 289 17.89 -4.92 18.05
CA GLU A 289 17.81 -5.67 19.30
C GLU A 289 17.88 -4.74 20.52
N ALA A 290 18.76 -3.74 20.50
CA ALA A 290 18.85 -2.70 21.54
C ALA A 290 17.56 -1.87 21.67
N LYS A 291 16.74 -1.81 20.61
CA LYS A 291 15.40 -1.19 20.62
C LYS A 291 14.28 -2.16 21.00
N GLY A 292 14.61 -3.42 21.30
CA GLY A 292 13.63 -4.47 21.59
C GLY A 292 12.87 -4.97 20.35
N ILE A 293 13.43 -4.81 19.15
CA ILE A 293 12.79 -5.19 17.88
C ILE A 293 13.32 -6.55 17.44
N SER A 294 12.44 -7.56 17.43
CA SER A 294 12.75 -8.87 16.87
C SER A 294 12.63 -8.86 15.35
N ILE A 295 13.57 -9.45 14.62
CA ILE A 295 13.54 -9.47 13.15
C ILE A 295 13.69 -10.89 12.58
N ARG A 296 12.91 -11.18 11.54
CA ARG A 296 13.03 -12.36 10.69
C ARG A 296 13.21 -11.92 9.25
N VAL A 297 14.29 -12.36 8.63
CA VAL A 297 14.63 -12.01 7.25
C VAL A 297 14.87 -13.26 6.41
N ALA A 298 14.41 -13.23 5.16
CA ALA A 298 14.72 -14.28 4.19
C ALA A 298 16.21 -14.28 3.77
N SER A 299 16.87 -13.11 3.79
CA SER A 299 18.28 -12.97 3.43
C SER A 299 18.97 -11.86 4.21
N PRO A 300 20.20 -12.07 4.71
CA PRO A 300 20.98 -11.03 5.39
C PRO A 300 21.23 -9.76 4.54
N LYS A 301 21.37 -9.93 3.21
CA LYS A 301 21.63 -8.79 2.30
C LYS A 301 20.52 -7.75 2.32
N LEU A 302 19.28 -8.17 2.58
CA LEU A 302 18.11 -7.30 2.58
C LEU A 302 18.06 -6.39 3.80
N VAL A 303 18.67 -6.80 4.92
CA VAL A 303 18.71 -5.98 6.14
C VAL A 303 19.55 -4.73 5.91
N MET A 304 20.73 -4.84 5.30
CA MET A 304 21.57 -3.66 5.01
C MET A 304 20.91 -2.71 4.02
N GLU A 305 20.21 -3.23 3.01
CA GLU A 305 19.55 -2.41 1.98
C GLU A 305 18.40 -1.57 2.52
N GLU A 306 17.75 -2.08 3.57
CA GLU A 306 16.49 -1.56 4.11
C GLU A 306 16.66 -0.98 5.53
N ALA A 307 17.92 -0.84 5.98
CA ALA A 307 18.31 -0.24 7.26
C ALA A 307 17.67 1.15 7.45
N PRO A 308 17.25 1.51 8.68
CA PRO A 308 16.63 2.81 8.98
C PRO A 308 17.35 4.02 8.40
N GLU A 309 18.69 4.02 8.43
CA GLU A 309 19.59 5.06 7.94
C GLU A 309 19.53 5.25 6.41
N SER A 310 18.95 4.29 5.70
CA SER A 310 18.74 4.37 4.24
C SER A 310 17.53 5.21 3.85
N TYR A 311 16.72 5.63 4.82
CA TYR A 311 15.46 6.33 4.65
C TYR A 311 15.51 7.74 5.25
N LYS A 312 14.59 8.60 4.83
CA LYS A 312 14.37 9.87 5.51
C LYS A 312 13.74 9.61 6.89
N ASN A 313 13.64 10.65 7.71
CA ASN A 313 12.86 10.59 8.92
C ASN A 313 11.36 10.64 8.59
N VAL A 314 10.64 9.56 8.89
CA VAL A 314 9.19 9.46 8.66
C VAL A 314 8.39 10.49 9.45
N THR A 315 8.86 10.87 10.65
CA THR A 315 8.18 11.87 11.49
C THR A 315 8.19 13.24 10.80
N ASP A 316 9.33 13.65 10.24
CA ASP A 316 9.43 14.93 9.53
C ASP A 316 8.51 14.98 8.29
N VAL A 317 8.39 13.85 7.57
CA VAL A 317 7.47 13.72 6.42
C VAL A 317 6.01 13.86 6.88
N VAL A 318 5.63 13.17 7.94
CA VAL A 318 4.27 13.21 8.49
C VAL A 318 3.94 14.59 9.05
N ASP A 319 4.85 15.19 9.81
CA ASP A 319 4.68 16.52 10.39
C ASP A 319 4.54 17.58 9.30
N THR A 320 5.27 17.45 8.19
CA THR A 320 5.11 18.34 7.03
C THR A 320 3.71 18.24 6.44
N CYS A 321 3.22 17.02 6.17
CA CYS A 321 1.87 16.81 5.64
C CYS A 321 0.78 17.24 6.62
N HIS A 322 1.02 17.09 7.92
CA HIS A 322 0.12 17.55 8.97
C HIS A 322 0.05 19.06 9.08
N ALA A 323 1.20 19.74 9.09
CA ALA A 323 1.28 21.20 9.12
C ALA A 323 0.71 21.84 7.86
N ALA A 324 0.88 21.20 6.70
CA ALA A 324 0.22 21.60 5.45
C ALA A 324 -1.29 21.32 5.44
N GLY A 325 -1.83 20.63 6.45
CA GLY A 325 -3.25 20.32 6.59
C GLY A 325 -3.79 19.28 5.60
N ILE A 326 -2.95 18.68 4.75
CA ILE A 326 -3.39 17.69 3.74
C ILE A 326 -3.71 16.31 4.33
N SER A 327 -3.25 16.03 5.55
CA SER A 327 -3.63 14.84 6.33
C SER A 327 -3.50 15.12 7.83
N LYS A 328 -4.31 14.48 8.67
CA LYS A 328 -4.28 14.69 10.13
C LYS A 328 -3.64 13.51 10.84
N LYS A 329 -2.71 13.74 11.78
CA LYS A 329 -2.17 12.67 12.63
C LYS A 329 -3.27 12.03 13.47
N CYS A 330 -3.34 10.69 13.48
CA CYS A 330 -4.27 9.92 14.29
C CYS A 330 -3.52 9.07 15.32
N ILE A 331 -2.65 8.17 14.87
CA ILE A 331 -1.92 7.22 15.72
C ILE A 331 -0.45 7.17 15.30
N LYS A 332 0.45 7.01 16.27
CA LYS A 332 1.85 6.62 16.07
C LYS A 332 2.05 5.20 16.56
N LEU A 333 2.78 4.42 15.80
CA LEU A 333 3.08 3.01 16.05
C LEU A 333 4.60 2.83 16.13
N ARG A 334 5.06 1.93 17.00
CA ARG A 334 6.46 1.49 17.02
C ARG A 334 6.56 -0.02 16.78
N PRO A 335 7.49 -0.48 15.93
CA PRO A 335 7.66 -1.91 15.70
C PRO A 335 8.23 -2.61 16.93
N ILE A 336 7.81 -3.86 17.13
CA ILE A 336 8.41 -4.82 18.08
C ILE A 336 8.82 -6.12 17.39
N GLY A 337 8.24 -6.40 16.22
CA GLY A 337 8.54 -7.56 15.40
C GLY A 337 8.51 -7.19 13.92
N VAL A 338 9.50 -7.60 13.15
CA VAL A 338 9.58 -7.32 11.71
C VAL A 338 9.86 -8.60 10.94
N ILE A 339 9.05 -8.87 9.92
CA ILE A 339 9.24 -9.96 8.98
C ILE A 339 9.51 -9.36 7.59
N LYS A 340 10.69 -9.65 7.03
CA LYS A 340 11.06 -9.23 5.67
C LYS A 340 11.25 -10.44 4.75
N GLY A 341 10.59 -10.38 3.60
CA GLY A 341 10.65 -11.41 2.56
C GLY A 341 11.81 -11.25 1.60
#